data_AF-A0A7R9LRK1-F1
#
_entry.id   AF-A0A7R9LRK1-F1
#
_cell.length_a   1.000
_cell.length_b   1.000
_cell.length_c   1.000
_cell.angle_alpha   90.00
_cell.angle_beta   90.00
_cell.angle_gamma   90.00
#
_symmetry.space_group_name_H-M   'P 1'
#
loop_
_entity.id
_entity.type
_entity.pdbx_description
1 polymer ?
#
loop_
_entity_poly.entity_id
_entity_poly.type
_entity_poly.pdbx_seq_one_letter_code
_entity_poly.pdbx_strand_id
1 'polypeptide(L)'
;MVKTHLLFMICIVSGFLLTLQLISLQLLVRKGQIQEKSSWTLLDVVTLSANQHSIPLFLIDSEVLSNISAKSAKPILDSYCNVLCTGRKITHLATFSQFATQLLISRFIHSVKSKGFTVLELKELDPTLVHFGLEVSIPTHLIVIDEKLHIKKTSHVIHIAIFYERIQSTNWWYGMLSLTEHQQRLLHRQGIRKSFF
;
A
#
# COMPACT_ATOMS: atom_id res chain seq x y z
N MET A 1 47.98 18.08 37.16
CA MET A 1 46.77 18.87 36.80
C MET A 1 46.19 18.55 35.42
N VAL A 2 46.98 18.19 34.39
CA VAL A 2 46.44 17.93 33.03
C VAL A 2 45.48 16.72 32.96
N LYS A 3 45.71 15.67 33.76
CA LYS A 3 44.87 14.45 33.75
C LYS A 3 43.44 14.66 34.25
N THR A 4 43.23 15.56 35.23
CA THR A 4 41.89 15.83 35.79
C THR A 4 41.03 16.66 34.83
N HIS A 5 41.64 17.61 34.10
CA HIS A 5 40.95 18.37 33.07
C HIS A 5 40.56 17.50 31.86
N LEU A 6 41.40 16.53 31.47
CA LEU A 6 41.09 15.59 30.39
C LEU A 6 39.87 14.71 30.75
N LEU A 7 39.84 14.16 31.97
CA LEU A 7 38.71 13.36 32.46
C LEU A 7 37.41 14.17 32.49
N PHE A 8 37.47 15.43 32.93
CA PHE A 8 36.31 16.32 32.94
C PHE A 8 35.77 16.60 31.53
N MET A 9 36.66 16.86 30.56
CA MET A 9 36.27 17.05 29.16
C MET A 9 35.65 15.79 28.54
N ILE A 10 36.20 14.61 28.85
CA ILE A 10 35.63 13.33 28.38
C ILE A 10 34.22 13.12 28.96
N CYS A 11 34.00 13.41 30.24
CA CYS A 11 32.67 13.30 30.85
C CYS A 11 31.65 14.25 30.21
N ILE A 12 32.03 15.50 29.91
CA ILE A 12 31.16 16.47 29.23
C ILE A 12 30.81 16.01 27.82
N VAL A 13 31.82 15.60 27.03
CA VAL A 13 31.61 15.13 25.65
C VAL A 13 30.76 13.86 25.64
N SER A 14 31.01 12.93 26.57
CA SER A 14 30.20 11.72 26.71
C SER A 14 28.75 12.06 27.06
N GLY A 15 28.52 12.97 28.00
CA GLY A 15 27.16 13.41 28.35
C GLY A 15 26.45 14.08 27.18
N PHE A 16 27.15 14.92 26.41
CA PHE A 16 26.61 15.58 25.22
C PHE A 16 26.27 14.59 24.08
N LEU A 17 27.12 13.58 23.84
CA LEU A 17 26.82 12.54 22.85
C LEU A 17 25.62 11.70 23.27
N LEU A 18 25.49 11.39 24.56
CA LEU A 18 24.39 10.60 25.10
C LEU A 18 23.04 11.34 24.97
N THR A 19 23.02 12.66 25.21
CA THR A 19 21.81 13.46 24.99
C THR A 19 21.41 13.55 23.52
N LEU A 20 22.38 13.72 22.61
CA LEU A 20 22.13 13.66 21.17
C LEU A 20 21.55 12.32 20.73
N GLN A 21 22.10 11.21 21.24
CA GLN A 21 21.58 9.87 20.97
C GLN A 21 20.16 9.68 21.49
N LEU A 22 19.86 10.15 22.71
CA LEU A 22 18.52 10.12 23.30
C LEU A 22 17.50 10.91 22.47
N ILE A 23 17.85 12.13 22.05
CA ILE A 23 16.98 12.97 21.22
C ILE A 23 16.73 12.27 19.87
N SER A 24 17.77 11.73 19.24
CA SER A 24 17.63 11.01 17.97
C SER A 24 16.73 9.78 18.10
N LEU A 25 16.91 9.00 19.17
CA LEU A 25 16.08 7.83 19.45
C LEU A 25 14.61 8.21 19.68
N GLN A 26 14.35 9.25 20.48
CA GLN A 26 12.98 9.74 20.71
C GLN A 26 12.29 10.19 19.42
N LEU A 27 13.02 10.89 18.54
CA LEU A 27 12.50 11.30 17.24
C LEU A 27 12.19 10.09 16.34
N LEU A 28 13.04 9.07 16.36
CA LEU A 28 12.83 7.82 15.60
C LEU A 28 11.62 7.05 16.10
N VAL A 29 11.49 6.86 17.42
CA VAL A 29 10.35 6.15 18.03
C VAL A 29 9.05 6.88 17.75
N ARG A 30 9.01 8.22 17.94
CA ARG A 30 7.82 9.02 17.65
C ARG A 30 7.41 8.93 16.18
N LYS A 31 8.37 8.93 15.27
CA LYS A 31 8.10 8.76 13.84
C LYS A 31 7.52 7.37 13.54
N GLY A 32 8.07 6.31 14.14
CA GLY A 32 7.57 4.94 14.01
C GLY A 32 6.13 4.80 14.47
N GLN A 33 5.80 5.32 15.66
CA GLN A 33 4.45 5.27 16.21
C GLN A 33 3.39 5.97 15.33
N ILE A 34 3.74 7.11 14.72
CA ILE A 34 2.83 7.84 13.83
C ILE A 34 2.55 7.02 12.56
N GLN A 35 3.58 6.39 11.99
CA GLN A 35 3.45 5.59 10.77
C GLN A 35 2.63 4.32 11.00
N GLU A 36 2.87 3.63 12.13
CA GLU A 36 2.11 2.46 12.52
C GLU A 36 0.62 2.80 12.70
N LYS A 37 0.32 3.85 13.48
CA LYS A 37 -1.06 4.31 13.70
C LYS A 37 -1.77 4.65 12.39
N SER A 38 -1.12 5.37 11.48
CA SER A 38 -1.70 5.71 10.18
C SER A 38 -2.02 4.46 9.34
N SER A 39 -1.10 3.50 9.28
CA SER A 39 -1.28 2.27 8.50
C SER A 39 -2.47 1.45 9.01
N TRP A 40 -2.57 1.27 10.33
CA TRP A 40 -3.69 0.58 10.95
C TRP A 40 -5.02 1.32 10.76
N THR A 41 -5.05 2.65 10.92
CA THR A 41 -6.30 3.41 10.70
C THR A 41 -6.83 3.29 9.28
N LEU A 42 -5.95 3.27 8.27
CA LEU A 42 -6.35 3.08 6.89
C LEU A 42 -6.89 1.66 6.65
N LEU A 43 -6.21 0.66 7.21
CA LEU A 43 -6.61 -0.74 7.11
C LEU A 43 -7.95 -1.01 7.80
N ASP A 44 -8.17 -0.46 8.98
CA ASP A 44 -9.44 -0.55 9.70
C ASP A 44 -10.57 0.07 8.89
N VAL A 45 -10.33 1.24 8.29
CA VAL A 45 -11.34 1.91 7.48
C VAL A 45 -11.70 1.07 6.25
N VAL A 46 -10.71 0.55 5.53
CA VAL A 46 -10.93 -0.28 4.34
C VAL A 46 -11.62 -1.59 4.69
N THR A 47 -11.14 -2.31 5.71
CA THR A 47 -11.71 -3.61 6.11
C THR A 47 -13.12 -3.47 6.66
N LEU A 48 -13.38 -2.45 7.49
CA LEU A 48 -14.72 -2.18 8.02
C LEU A 48 -15.68 -1.74 6.91
N SER A 49 -15.24 -0.87 5.99
CA SER A 49 -16.06 -0.48 4.83
C SER A 49 -16.31 -1.67 3.88
N ALA A 50 -15.35 -2.57 3.70
CA ALA A 50 -15.55 -3.77 2.88
C ALA A 50 -16.54 -4.75 3.54
N ASN A 51 -16.40 -4.97 4.85
CA ASN A 51 -17.31 -5.82 5.62
C ASN A 51 -18.76 -5.28 5.61
N GLN A 52 -18.94 -3.97 5.75
CA GLN A 52 -20.26 -3.32 5.62
C GLN A 52 -20.96 -3.60 4.29
N HIS A 53 -20.20 -3.78 3.22
CA HIS A 53 -20.71 -4.05 1.88
C HIS A 53 -20.59 -5.52 1.48
N SER A 54 -20.26 -6.41 2.42
CA SER A 54 -20.08 -7.85 2.19
C SER A 54 -19.05 -8.17 1.09
N ILE A 55 -18.00 -7.35 0.98
CA ILE A 55 -16.88 -7.58 0.06
C ILE A 55 -15.79 -8.31 0.85
N PRO A 56 -15.54 -9.61 0.59
CA PRO A 56 -14.46 -10.32 1.25
C PRO A 56 -13.12 -9.81 0.70
N LEU A 57 -12.21 -9.47 1.61
CA LEU A 57 -10.87 -9.06 1.30
C LEU A 57 -9.88 -10.12 1.77
N PHE A 58 -9.01 -10.55 0.88
CA PHE A 58 -7.95 -11.52 1.15
C PHE A 58 -6.61 -10.82 1.10
N LEU A 59 -5.72 -11.12 2.05
CA LEU A 59 -4.33 -10.67 1.98
C LEU A 59 -3.62 -11.40 0.85
N ILE A 60 -2.91 -10.67 -0.02
CA ILE A 60 -2.10 -11.28 -1.07
C ILE A 60 -0.68 -10.73 -1.00
N ASP A 61 0.30 -11.58 -1.32
CA ASP A 61 1.68 -11.13 -1.48
C ASP A 61 1.92 -10.60 -2.90
N SER A 62 2.51 -9.41 -3.01
CA SER A 62 2.82 -8.78 -4.30
C SER A 62 3.89 -9.55 -5.07
N GLU A 63 4.80 -10.23 -4.38
CA GLU A 63 5.77 -11.13 -5.01
C GLU A 63 5.07 -12.34 -5.65
N VAL A 64 4.02 -12.87 -5.01
CA VAL A 64 3.22 -13.95 -5.59
C VAL A 64 2.42 -13.46 -6.79
N LEU A 65 1.78 -12.29 -6.71
CA LEU A 65 1.07 -11.67 -7.84
C LEU A 65 1.99 -11.40 -9.03
N SER A 66 3.16 -10.79 -8.81
CA SER A 66 4.12 -10.49 -9.88
C SER A 66 4.68 -11.76 -10.53
N ASN A 67 4.93 -12.82 -9.75
CA ASN A 67 5.37 -14.11 -10.28
C ASN A 67 4.27 -14.84 -11.08
N ILE A 68 2.98 -14.60 -10.79
CA ILE A 68 1.86 -15.18 -11.55
C ILE A 68 1.68 -14.47 -12.90
N SER A 69 1.90 -13.15 -12.96
CA SER A 69 1.77 -12.37 -14.21
C SER A 69 3.00 -12.43 -15.11
N ALA A 70 4.20 -12.53 -14.55
CA ALA A 70 5.43 -12.59 -15.33
C ALA A 70 5.77 -14.03 -15.72
N LYS A 71 5.54 -14.39 -16.99
CA LYS A 71 6.26 -15.51 -17.60
C LYS A 71 7.78 -15.21 -17.49
N SER A 72 8.44 -15.83 -16.51
CA SER A 72 9.89 -15.80 -16.28
C SER A 72 10.56 -14.42 -16.14
N ALA A 73 10.08 -13.55 -15.24
CA ALA A 73 10.96 -12.53 -14.69
C ALA A 73 11.74 -13.14 -13.53
N LYS A 74 13.09 -13.12 -13.59
CA LYS A 74 13.91 -13.51 -12.44
C LYS A 74 13.43 -12.71 -11.22
N PRO A 75 13.14 -13.35 -10.08
CA PRO A 75 12.79 -12.62 -8.88
C PRO A 75 13.92 -11.65 -8.59
N ILE A 76 13.59 -10.37 -8.47
CA ILE A 76 14.55 -9.37 -7.99
C ILE A 76 14.79 -9.72 -6.53
N LEU A 77 15.88 -10.47 -6.32
CA LEU A 77 16.31 -11.09 -5.07
C LEU A 77 16.83 -10.04 -4.06
N ASP A 78 16.20 -8.87 -3.94
CA ASP A 78 16.75 -7.75 -3.14
C ASP A 78 15.97 -7.41 -1.88
N SER A 79 14.94 -8.18 -1.49
CA SER A 79 14.41 -8.03 -0.12
C SER A 79 13.69 -9.26 0.39
N TYR A 80 14.44 -10.32 0.69
CA TYR A 80 13.96 -11.29 1.68
C TYR A 80 13.68 -10.53 2.97
N CYS A 81 12.40 -10.48 3.35
CA CYS A 81 11.99 -9.95 4.63
C CYS A 81 12.39 -10.95 5.72
N ASN A 82 13.62 -10.83 6.23
CA ASN A 82 14.08 -11.64 7.34
C ASN A 82 13.58 -11.03 8.65
N VAL A 83 12.56 -11.68 9.21
CA VAL A 83 12.15 -11.65 10.63
C VAL A 83 11.17 -10.53 11.07
N LEU A 84 11.20 -9.33 10.51
CA LEU A 84 10.17 -8.30 10.79
C LEU A 84 9.86 -7.49 9.53
N CYS A 85 8.72 -7.72 8.88
CA CYS A 85 8.28 -6.95 7.70
C CYS A 85 7.75 -5.56 8.07
N THR A 86 8.45 -4.87 8.97
CA THR A 86 8.15 -3.52 9.39
C THR A 86 8.69 -2.56 8.32
N GLY A 87 7.76 -1.92 7.59
CA GLY A 87 8.12 -0.89 6.61
C GLY A 87 7.53 -1.05 5.20
N ARG A 88 6.72 -2.09 4.93
CA ARG A 88 5.97 -2.16 3.67
C ARG A 88 4.98 -0.98 3.60
N LYS A 89 5.18 -0.12 2.60
CA LYS A 89 4.33 1.06 2.38
C LYS A 89 2.98 0.73 1.75
N ILE A 90 2.86 -0.48 1.20
CA ILE A 90 1.66 -0.94 0.51
C ILE A 90 1.18 -2.24 1.14
N THR A 91 -0.10 -2.31 1.48
CA THR A 91 -0.78 -3.57 1.77
C THR A 91 -1.56 -4.00 0.54
N HIS A 92 -1.29 -5.22 0.06
CA HIS A 92 -2.00 -5.80 -1.07
C HIS A 92 -3.10 -6.70 -0.54
N LEU A 93 -4.32 -6.34 -0.92
CA LEU A 93 -5.53 -7.10 -0.70
C LEU A 93 -6.10 -7.51 -2.04
N ALA A 94 -7.04 -8.45 -2.01
CA ALA A 94 -7.83 -8.76 -3.18
C ALA A 94 -9.23 -9.22 -2.85
N THR A 95 -10.07 -9.21 -3.87
CA THR A 95 -11.42 -9.74 -3.81
C THR A 95 -11.77 -10.42 -5.15
N PHE A 96 -12.90 -11.10 -5.19
CA PHE A 96 -13.42 -11.70 -6.42
C PHE A 96 -14.54 -10.83 -6.99
N SER A 97 -14.62 -10.76 -8.31
CA SER A 97 -15.62 -9.96 -9.04
C SER A 97 -17.06 -10.33 -8.68
N GLN A 98 -17.32 -11.60 -8.33
CA GLN A 98 -18.61 -12.08 -7.85
C GLN A 98 -19.11 -11.36 -6.59
N PHE A 99 -18.19 -10.88 -5.75
CA PHE A 99 -18.51 -10.10 -4.54
C PHE A 99 -18.30 -8.60 -4.72
N ALA A 100 -17.61 -8.21 -5.80
CA ALA A 100 -17.23 -6.84 -6.10
C ALA A 100 -18.01 -6.31 -7.32
N THR A 101 -19.33 -6.39 -7.26
CA THR A 101 -20.19 -5.81 -8.31
C THR A 101 -20.03 -4.30 -8.38
N GLN A 102 -20.31 -3.70 -9.53
CA GLN A 102 -20.13 -2.27 -9.75
C GLN A 102 -20.91 -1.39 -8.74
N LEU A 103 -22.10 -1.84 -8.34
CA LEU A 103 -22.90 -1.17 -7.31
C LEU A 103 -22.21 -1.23 -5.93
N LEU A 104 -21.72 -2.41 -5.54
CA LEU A 104 -21.04 -2.59 -4.24
C LEU A 104 -19.71 -1.86 -4.20
N ILE A 105 -18.92 -1.90 -5.27
CA ILE A 105 -17.69 -1.12 -5.40
C ILE A 105 -17.97 0.37 -5.30
N SER A 106 -19.00 0.89 -5.97
CA SER A 106 -19.38 2.30 -5.88
C SER A 106 -19.74 2.71 -4.44
N ARG A 107 -20.52 1.89 -3.73
CA ARG A 107 -20.86 2.11 -2.32
C ARG A 107 -19.64 2.03 -1.40
N PHE A 108 -18.76 1.07 -1.62
CA PHE A 108 -17.49 0.94 -0.92
C PHE A 108 -16.62 2.19 -1.12
N ILE A 109 -16.42 2.63 -2.36
CA ILE A 109 -15.65 3.83 -2.71
C ILE A 109 -16.25 5.05 -2.00
N HIS A 110 -17.58 5.19 -2.02
CA HIS A 110 -18.26 6.30 -1.35
C HIS A 110 -18.06 6.27 0.18
N SER A 111 -18.18 5.10 0.81
CA SER A 111 -17.95 4.90 2.25
C SER A 111 -16.52 5.23 2.68
N VAL A 112 -15.54 4.90 1.84
CA VAL A 112 -14.13 5.23 2.13
C VAL A 112 -13.86 6.72 1.91
N LYS A 113 -14.42 7.31 0.84
CA LYS A 113 -14.29 8.75 0.56
C LYS A 113 -14.96 9.63 1.62
N SER A 114 -16.12 9.22 2.15
CA SER A 114 -16.81 9.98 3.20
C SER A 114 -16.02 10.05 4.52
N LYS A 115 -15.12 9.07 4.75
CA LYS A 115 -14.17 9.08 5.87
C LYS A 115 -12.92 9.93 5.60
N GLY A 116 -12.83 10.58 4.43
CA GLY A 116 -11.79 11.54 4.08
C GLY A 116 -10.56 10.94 3.42
N PHE A 117 -10.65 9.72 2.88
CA PHE A 117 -9.60 9.07 2.11
C PHE A 117 -9.84 9.21 0.60
N THR A 118 -8.77 9.17 -0.20
CA THR A 118 -8.89 9.15 -1.66
C THR A 118 -8.84 7.71 -2.15
N VAL A 119 -9.76 7.37 -3.06
CA VAL A 119 -9.77 6.08 -3.75
C VAL A 119 -9.58 6.31 -5.24
N LEU A 120 -8.53 5.70 -5.79
CA LEU A 120 -8.31 5.60 -7.23
C LEU A 120 -8.91 4.29 -7.72
N GLU A 121 -9.88 4.39 -8.61
CA GLU A 121 -10.48 3.25 -9.29
C GLU A 121 -9.80 3.10 -10.65
N LEU A 122 -9.15 1.96 -10.87
CA LEU A 122 -8.57 1.60 -12.16
C LEU A 122 -9.55 0.68 -12.87
N LYS A 123 -9.84 1.03 -14.12
CA LYS A 123 -10.76 0.30 -14.97
C LYS A 123 -10.09 -0.10 -16.26
N GLU A 124 -10.44 -1.26 -16.75
CA GLU A 124 -10.04 -1.75 -18.06
C GLU A 124 -11.29 -2.18 -18.84
N LEU A 125 -11.14 -2.40 -20.14
CA LEU A 125 -12.19 -3.01 -20.94
C LEU A 125 -12.29 -4.49 -20.59
N ASP A 126 -13.51 -5.02 -20.50
CA ASP A 126 -13.73 -6.43 -20.26
C ASP A 126 -13.24 -7.25 -21.45
N PRO A 127 -12.13 -8.01 -21.32
CA PRO A 127 -11.55 -8.75 -22.43
C PRO A 127 -12.53 -9.80 -22.99
N THR A 128 -13.48 -10.27 -22.18
CA THR A 128 -14.47 -11.26 -22.63
C THR A 128 -15.52 -10.67 -23.56
N LEU A 129 -15.83 -9.38 -23.39
CA LEU A 129 -16.84 -8.66 -24.16
C LEU A 129 -16.25 -7.89 -25.35
N VAL A 130 -14.98 -7.49 -25.26
CA VAL A 130 -14.25 -6.83 -26.35
C VAL A 130 -14.23 -7.69 -27.62
N HIS A 131 -14.12 -9.02 -27.49
CA HIS A 131 -14.18 -9.94 -28.63
C HIS A 131 -15.53 -9.91 -29.38
N PHE A 132 -16.59 -9.45 -28.72
CA PHE A 132 -17.92 -9.27 -29.31
C PHE A 132 -18.18 -7.85 -29.80
N GLY A 133 -17.16 -6.98 -29.80
CA GLY A 133 -17.30 -5.56 -30.16
C GLY A 133 -18.02 -4.72 -29.10
N LEU A 134 -18.13 -5.23 -27.86
CA LEU A 134 -18.75 -4.52 -26.75
C LEU A 134 -17.67 -3.90 -25.85
N GLU A 135 -17.68 -2.58 -25.75
CA GLU A 135 -16.73 -1.81 -24.93
C GLU A 135 -17.28 -1.57 -23.51
N VAL A 136 -17.29 -2.61 -22.69
CA VAL A 136 -17.73 -2.52 -21.29
C VAL A 136 -16.52 -2.34 -20.39
N SER A 137 -16.54 -1.29 -19.55
CA SER A 137 -15.46 -0.99 -18.61
C SER A 137 -15.72 -1.63 -17.24
N ILE A 138 -14.75 -2.40 -16.74
CA ILE A 138 -14.80 -3.11 -15.46
C ILE A 138 -13.68 -2.65 -14.52
N PRO A 139 -13.95 -2.56 -13.20
CA PRO A 139 -12.93 -2.18 -12.22
C PRO A 139 -11.96 -3.32 -11.95
N THR A 140 -10.67 -3.09 -12.18
CA THR A 140 -9.62 -4.11 -11.99
C THR A 140 -8.84 -3.93 -10.70
N HIS A 141 -8.61 -2.69 -10.29
CA HIS A 141 -7.87 -2.37 -9.07
C HIS A 141 -8.45 -1.14 -8.37
N LEU A 142 -8.38 -1.16 -7.04
CA LEU A 142 -8.64 0.01 -6.20
C LEU A 142 -7.36 0.36 -5.43
N ILE A 143 -7.02 1.64 -5.37
CA ILE A 143 -5.91 2.14 -4.56
C ILE A 143 -6.46 3.17 -3.58
N VAL A 144 -6.35 2.88 -2.29
CA VAL A 144 -6.81 3.77 -1.21
C VAL A 144 -5.60 4.44 -0.58
N ILE A 145 -5.65 5.77 -0.52
CA ILE A 145 -4.59 6.61 0.04
C ILE A 145 -5.17 7.64 1.00
N ASP A 146 -4.35 8.05 1.98
CA ASP A 146 -4.62 9.21 2.81
C ASP A 146 -3.82 10.42 2.30
N GLU A 147 -4.50 11.34 1.61
CA GLU A 147 -3.86 12.56 1.11
C GLU A 147 -3.51 13.56 2.21
N LYS A 148 -4.19 13.53 3.36
CA LYS A 148 -3.97 14.51 4.43
C LYS A 148 -2.59 14.37 5.06
N LEU A 149 -1.99 13.19 4.95
CA LEU A 149 -0.60 12.90 5.31
C LEU A 149 0.38 13.43 4.24
N HIS A 150 0.28 14.71 3.92
CA HIS A 150 1.14 15.41 2.96
C HIS A 150 2.61 15.52 3.41
N ILE A 151 2.90 15.25 4.69
CA ILE A 151 4.16 15.59 5.33
C ILE A 151 4.98 14.31 5.55
N LYS A 152 5.89 14.05 4.60
CA LYS A 152 7.08 13.18 4.70
C LYS A 152 6.88 11.66 4.54
N LYS A 153 6.77 11.17 3.29
CA LYS A 153 7.24 9.80 2.88
C LYS A 153 6.69 8.58 3.67
N THR A 154 5.71 8.75 4.55
CA THR A 154 5.22 7.75 5.53
C THR A 154 3.74 7.41 5.36
N SER A 155 3.14 7.77 4.23
CA SER A 155 1.77 7.37 3.90
C SER A 155 1.75 5.89 3.54
N HIS A 156 0.91 5.13 4.25
CA HIS A 156 0.57 3.77 3.87
C HIS A 156 -0.50 3.80 2.78
N VAL A 157 -0.46 2.83 1.87
CA VAL A 157 -1.41 2.71 0.77
C VAL A 157 -1.96 1.30 0.75
N ILE A 158 -3.26 1.19 0.48
CA ILE A 158 -3.91 -0.11 0.32
C ILE A 158 -4.22 -0.31 -1.15
N HIS A 159 -3.70 -1.39 -1.71
CA HIS A 159 -4.00 -1.85 -3.04
C HIS A 159 -4.99 -3.01 -2.95
N ILE A 160 -6.07 -2.97 -3.71
CA ILE A 160 -7.07 -4.04 -3.79
C ILE A 160 -7.13 -4.49 -5.25
N ALA A 161 -6.72 -5.73 -5.53
CA ALA A 161 -6.89 -6.36 -6.83
C ALA A 161 -8.25 -7.06 -6.91
N ILE A 162 -8.92 -6.96 -8.06
CA ILE A 162 -10.20 -7.64 -8.30
C ILE A 162 -9.94 -8.77 -9.29
N PHE A 163 -10.15 -10.00 -8.83
CA PHE A 163 -10.01 -11.21 -9.64
C PHE A 163 -11.32 -11.55 -10.33
N TYR A 164 -11.23 -11.79 -11.62
CA TYR A 164 -12.34 -12.16 -12.49
C TYR A 164 -12.21 -13.62 -12.91
N GLU A 165 -13.33 -14.31 -13.01
CA GLU A 165 -13.37 -15.64 -13.59
C GLU A 165 -13.29 -15.55 -15.12
N ARG A 166 -12.60 -16.52 -15.74
CA ARG A 166 -12.62 -16.65 -17.20
C ARG A 166 -13.79 -17.55 -17.59
N ILE A 167 -14.65 -17.06 -18.48
CA ILE A 167 -15.89 -17.74 -18.92
C ILE A 167 -15.66 -19.21 -19.37
N GLN A 168 -14.47 -19.54 -19.88
CA GLN A 168 -14.14 -20.88 -20.40
C GLN A 168 -13.02 -21.61 -19.65
N SER A 169 -12.63 -21.17 -18.44
CA SER A 169 -11.49 -21.76 -17.72
C SER A 169 -11.71 -21.74 -16.21
N THR A 170 -11.18 -22.75 -15.52
CA THR A 170 -11.13 -22.83 -14.05
C THR A 170 -10.12 -21.86 -13.42
N ASN A 171 -9.67 -20.84 -14.16
CA ASN A 171 -8.59 -19.95 -13.75
C ASN A 171 -9.14 -18.53 -13.60
N TRP A 172 -8.75 -17.87 -12.52
CA TRP A 172 -8.98 -16.45 -12.37
C TRP A 172 -7.95 -15.64 -13.14
N TRP A 173 -8.36 -14.47 -13.59
CA TRP A 173 -7.48 -13.45 -14.15
C TRP A 173 -7.64 -12.16 -13.37
N TYR A 174 -6.64 -11.29 -13.44
CA TYR A 174 -6.70 -9.94 -12.90
C TYR A 174 -6.12 -9.00 -13.94
N GLY A 175 -6.57 -7.73 -13.91
CA GLY A 175 -6.11 -6.71 -14.85
C GLY A 175 -4.64 -6.37 -14.66
N MET A 176 -4.03 -5.78 -15.68
CA MET A 176 -2.68 -5.25 -15.52
C MET A 176 -2.77 -3.92 -14.77
N LEU A 177 -1.87 -3.67 -13.81
CA LEU A 177 -1.86 -2.37 -13.13
C LEU A 177 -1.34 -1.27 -14.08
N SER A 178 -2.27 -0.58 -14.74
CA SER A 178 -2.00 0.57 -15.60
C SER A 178 -2.42 1.87 -14.91
N LEU A 179 -1.43 2.69 -14.55
CA LEU A 179 -1.63 3.99 -13.90
C LEU A 179 -1.46 5.11 -14.91
N THR A 180 -2.42 6.04 -14.95
CA THR A 180 -2.27 7.30 -15.69
C THR A 180 -1.15 8.16 -15.10
N GLU A 181 -0.61 9.10 -15.88
CA GLU A 181 0.46 9.98 -15.42
C GLU A 181 0.06 10.77 -14.15
N HIS A 182 -1.20 11.21 -14.08
CA HIS A 182 -1.73 11.89 -12.90
C HIS A 182 -1.70 11.01 -11.65
N GLN A 183 -2.19 9.77 -11.76
CA GLN A 183 -2.19 8.80 -10.65
C GLN A 183 -0.77 8.41 -10.25
N GLN A 184 0.15 8.26 -11.20
CA GLN A 184 1.57 8.02 -10.92
C GLN A 184 2.19 9.17 -10.13
N ARG A 185 1.93 10.42 -10.52
CA ARG A 185 2.41 11.60 -9.79
C ARG A 185 1.84 11.66 -8.37
N LEU A 186 0.56 11.32 -8.21
CA LEU A 186 -0.11 11.27 -6.91
C LEU A 186 0.54 10.23 -5.98
N LEU A 187 0.77 9.01 -6.47
CA LEU A 187 1.46 7.96 -5.71
C LEU A 187 2.94 8.30 -5.45
N HIS A 188 3.60 8.97 -6.40
CA HIS A 188 4.97 9.43 -6.21
C HIS A 188 5.09 10.46 -5.09
N ARG A 189 4.09 11.35 -4.91
CA ARG A 189 4.03 12.27 -3.76
C ARG A 189 3.92 11.53 -2.42
N GLN A 190 3.27 10.37 -2.41
CA GLN A 190 3.19 9.44 -1.28
C GLN A 190 4.49 8.64 -1.08
N GLY A 191 5.51 8.87 -1.93
CA GLY A 191 6.79 8.15 -1.87
C GLY A 191 6.65 6.69 -2.29
N ILE A 192 5.68 6.39 -3.16
CA ILE A 192 5.42 5.08 -3.77
C ILE A 192 5.86 5.10 -5.23
N ARG A 193 6.56 4.05 -5.65
CA ARG A 193 7.00 3.83 -7.03
C ARG A 193 6.18 2.69 -7.63
N LYS A 194 6.07 2.68 -8.98
CA LYS A 194 5.38 1.61 -9.71
C LYS A 194 5.93 0.22 -9.39
N SER A 195 7.23 0.11 -9.12
CA SER A 195 7.90 -1.14 -8.73
C SER A 195 7.44 -1.74 -7.40
N PHE A 196 6.61 -1.03 -6.63
CA PHE A 196 6.06 -1.55 -5.37
C PHE A 196 4.75 -2.32 -5.56
N PHE A 197 4.22 -2.40 -6.79
CA PHE A 197 3.01 -3.14 -7.13
C PHE A 197 3.30 -4.37 -7.97
#